data_AF-I9R3S8-F1
#
_entry.id   AF-I9R3S8-F1
#
_cell.length_a   1.000
_cell.length_b   1.000
_cell.length_c   1.000
_cell.angle_alpha   90.00
_cell.angle_beta   90.00
_cell.angle_gamma   90.00
#
_symmetry.space_group_name_H-M   'P 1'
#
loop_
_entity.id
_entity.type
_entity.pdbx_description
1 polymer ?
#
loop_
_entity_poly.entity_id
_entity_poly.type
_entity_poly.pdbx_seq_one_letter_code
_entity_poly.pdbx_strand_id
1 'polypeptide(L)'
;MRTTDKNKRYPIPGFHYEISMNGELWNTNTGRLIRLGSDGRYLVRKQKRLYRFSVSRLLYSVEHGVSPDSIQGIVIMTEDKKTVLTTRSYYCKNVIIPFRHGSSQRDLVQRYREAIRIAEVMIGFYEEGNMEEMVSVFTIYESKVKDYMYSGGFTNSQDVVKEAWQSIITRVISSISEKKLFTIDPYNYLRWCVRNYFNERKRERMVLVGTPERRKGQMTYDEIMEAL
;
A
#
# COMPACT_ATOMS: atom_id res chain seq x y z
N MET A 1 -15.07 -36.87 0.47
CA MET A 1 -14.71 -35.85 -0.55
C MET A 1 -16.00 -35.40 -1.24
N ARG A 2 -16.42 -34.14 -1.09
CA ARG A 2 -17.57 -33.59 -1.84
C ARG A 2 -17.05 -33.12 -3.20
N THR A 3 -17.58 -33.67 -4.28
CA THR A 3 -17.35 -33.20 -5.64
C THR A 3 -17.94 -31.80 -5.79
N THR A 4 -17.09 -30.78 -5.71
CA THR A 4 -17.48 -29.38 -5.93
C THR A 4 -17.63 -29.12 -7.42
N ASP A 5 -18.88 -28.97 -7.86
CA ASP A 5 -19.24 -28.52 -9.20
C ASP A 5 -18.66 -27.10 -9.44
N LYS A 6 -17.99 -26.93 -10.59
CA LYS A 6 -17.28 -25.69 -10.97
C LYS A 6 -18.24 -24.54 -11.29
N ASN A 7 -19.46 -24.86 -11.73
CA ASN A 7 -20.46 -23.86 -12.12
C ASN A 7 -21.37 -23.47 -10.95
N LYS A 8 -21.24 -24.17 -9.82
CA LYS A 8 -22.00 -23.88 -8.60
C LYS A 8 -21.38 -22.70 -7.86
N ARG A 9 -22.26 -21.85 -7.33
CA ARG A 9 -21.91 -20.74 -6.45
C ARG A 9 -22.00 -21.19 -5.00
N TYR A 10 -21.01 -20.82 -4.22
CA TYR A 10 -20.92 -21.20 -2.82
C TYR A 10 -20.96 -19.95 -1.93
N PRO A 11 -21.82 -19.92 -0.90
CA PRO A 11 -21.94 -18.76 -0.02
C PRO A 11 -20.69 -18.62 0.85
N ILE A 12 -20.18 -17.39 0.97
CA ILE A 12 -19.04 -17.09 1.83
C ILE A 12 -19.53 -16.94 3.27
N PRO A 13 -19.01 -17.75 4.22
CA PRO A 13 -19.46 -17.69 5.60
C PRO A 13 -19.35 -16.28 6.20
N GLY A 14 -20.47 -15.76 6.71
CA GLY A 14 -20.54 -14.43 7.34
C GLY A 14 -20.57 -13.23 6.39
N PHE A 15 -20.69 -13.44 5.07
CA PHE A 15 -20.72 -12.37 4.06
C PHE A 15 -21.90 -12.56 3.08
N HIS A 16 -22.49 -11.46 2.61
CA HIS A 16 -23.53 -11.46 1.56
C HIS A 16 -22.91 -11.58 0.16
N TYR A 17 -22.07 -12.60 -0.02
CA TYR A 17 -21.32 -12.85 -1.25
C TYR A 17 -21.24 -14.35 -1.51
N GLU A 18 -21.18 -14.70 -2.79
CA GLU A 18 -21.00 -16.06 -3.28
C GLU A 18 -19.81 -16.11 -4.22
N ILE A 19 -19.06 -17.21 -4.19
CA ILE A 19 -17.89 -17.42 -5.05
C ILE A 19 -18.02 -18.75 -5.80
N SER A 20 -17.59 -18.79 -7.06
CA SER A 20 -17.44 -20.05 -7.82
C SER A 20 -16.06 -20.67 -7.59
N MET A 21 -15.88 -21.96 -7.88
CA MET A 21 -14.55 -22.59 -7.82
C MET A 21 -13.56 -22.01 -8.84
N ASN A 22 -14.05 -21.28 -9.85
CA ASN A 22 -13.23 -20.53 -10.79
C ASN A 22 -12.77 -19.17 -10.22
N GLY A 23 -13.19 -18.83 -9.00
CA GLY A 23 -12.78 -17.61 -8.29
C GLY A 23 -13.62 -16.38 -8.61
N GLU A 24 -14.69 -16.50 -9.40
CA GLU A 24 -15.59 -15.38 -9.68
C GLU A 24 -16.48 -15.09 -8.46
N LEU A 25 -16.68 -13.81 -8.14
CA LEU A 25 -17.35 -13.39 -6.91
C LEU A 25 -18.60 -12.57 -7.23
N TRP A 26 -19.74 -12.91 -6.63
CA TRP A 26 -20.99 -12.16 -6.74
C TRP A 26 -21.43 -11.62 -5.38
N ASN A 27 -22.04 -10.44 -5.38
CA ASN A 27 -22.77 -9.94 -4.23
C ASN A 27 -24.19 -10.50 -4.25
N THR A 28 -24.60 -11.20 -3.19
CA THR A 28 -25.91 -11.88 -3.15
C THR A 28 -27.08 -10.90 -3.05
N ASN A 29 -26.87 -9.71 -2.47
CA ASN A 29 -27.93 -8.71 -2.32
C ASN A 29 -28.28 -8.01 -3.63
N THR A 30 -27.32 -7.92 -4.56
CA THR A 30 -27.48 -7.17 -5.81
C THR A 30 -27.38 -8.04 -7.07
N GLY A 31 -26.96 -9.30 -6.92
CA GLY A 31 -26.64 -10.20 -8.03
C GLY A 31 -25.41 -9.79 -8.86
N ARG A 32 -24.73 -8.70 -8.51
CA ARG A 32 -23.64 -8.13 -9.31
C ARG A 32 -22.35 -8.93 -9.17
N LEU A 33 -21.72 -9.22 -10.30
CA LEU A 33 -20.35 -9.73 -10.37
C LEU A 33 -19.38 -8.64 -9.88
N ILE A 34 -18.53 -8.99 -8.93
CA ILE A 34 -17.50 -8.12 -8.38
C ILE A 34 -16.22 -8.35 -9.17
N ARG A 35 -15.59 -7.26 -9.61
CA ARG A 35 -14.30 -7.32 -10.30
C ARG A 35 -13.15 -7.40 -9.29
N LEU A 36 -12.12 -8.15 -9.66
CA LEU A 36 -10.84 -8.15 -8.95
C LEU A 36 -10.22 -6.76 -9.00
N GLY A 37 -9.65 -6.32 -7.87
CA GLY A 37 -8.79 -5.15 -7.83
C GLY A 37 -7.48 -5.38 -8.58
N SER A 38 -6.76 -4.29 -8.87
CA SER A 38 -5.43 -4.37 -9.50
C SER A 38 -4.39 -5.09 -8.65
N ASP A 39 -4.63 -5.24 -7.34
CA ASP A 39 -3.82 -6.01 -6.39
C ASP A 39 -4.20 -7.51 -6.36
N GLY A 40 -5.09 -7.96 -7.24
CA GLY A 40 -5.55 -9.34 -7.32
C GLY A 40 -6.46 -9.76 -6.16
N ARG A 41 -7.07 -8.79 -5.46
CA ARG A 41 -7.95 -9.06 -4.30
C ARG A 41 -9.36 -8.54 -4.52
N TYR A 42 -10.31 -9.18 -3.86
CA TYR A 42 -11.69 -8.72 -3.82
C TYR A 42 -11.93 -7.78 -2.65
N LEU A 43 -12.67 -6.71 -2.92
CA LEU A 43 -13.19 -5.82 -1.91
C LEU A 43 -14.63 -6.24 -1.56
N VAL A 44 -14.82 -6.79 -0.37
CA VAL A 44 -16.13 -7.27 0.11
C VAL A 44 -16.60 -6.47 1.31
N ARG A 45 -17.90 -6.29 1.43
CA ARG A 45 -18.51 -5.53 2.53
C ARG A 45 -19.20 -6.47 3.50
N LYS A 46 -18.91 -6.32 4.79
CA LYS A 46 -19.68 -6.94 5.86
C LYS A 46 -20.12 -5.82 6.79
N GLN A 47 -21.43 -5.65 6.92
CA GLN A 47 -22.05 -4.52 7.61
C GLN A 47 -21.53 -3.17 7.06
N LYS A 48 -20.84 -2.37 7.88
CA LYS A 48 -20.26 -1.06 7.51
C LYS A 48 -18.76 -1.11 7.22
N ARG A 49 -18.13 -2.30 7.21
CA ARG A 49 -16.69 -2.46 6.97
C ARG A 49 -16.40 -3.06 5.60
N LEU A 50 -15.33 -2.57 4.99
CA LEU A 50 -14.77 -3.12 3.77
C LEU A 50 -13.57 -4.00 4.13
N TYR A 51 -13.55 -5.21 3.58
CA TYR A 51 -12.48 -6.17 3.73
C TYR A 51 -11.85 -6.45 2.37
N ARG A 52 -10.54 -6.66 2.36
CA ARG A 52 -9.80 -7.12 1.19
C ARG A 52 -9.35 -8.55 1.38
N PHE A 53 -9.84 -9.46 0.54
CA PHE A 53 -9.45 -10.87 0.58
C PHE A 53 -8.89 -11.32 -0.77
N SER A 54 -7.90 -12.22 -0.72
CA SER A 54 -7.46 -12.96 -1.90
C SER A 54 -8.51 -14.01 -2.28
N VAL A 55 -8.53 -14.39 -3.56
CA VAL A 55 -9.38 -15.49 -4.07
C VAL A 55 -9.18 -16.75 -3.24
N SER A 56 -7.93 -17.16 -3.02
CA SER A 56 -7.59 -18.36 -2.24
C SER A 56 -8.17 -18.35 -0.83
N ARG A 57 -8.20 -17.18 -0.17
CA ARG A 57 -8.79 -17.05 1.18
C ARG A 57 -10.29 -17.22 1.18
N LEU A 58 -10.98 -16.70 0.17
CA LEU A 58 -12.43 -16.88 0.02
C LEU A 58 -12.78 -18.34 -0.30
N LEU A 59 -12.02 -18.98 -1.20
CA LEU A 59 -12.20 -20.41 -1.52
C LEU A 59 -11.97 -21.29 -0.29
N TYR A 60 -10.89 -21.06 0.47
CA TYR A 60 -10.62 -21.82 1.70
C TYR A 60 -11.75 -21.65 2.72
N SER A 61 -12.26 -20.42 2.86
CA SER A 61 -13.36 -20.09 3.78
C SER A 61 -14.63 -20.88 3.44
N VAL A 62 -14.95 -20.99 2.15
CA VAL A 62 -16.06 -21.82 1.66
C VAL A 62 -15.80 -23.30 1.91
N GLU A 63 -14.61 -23.80 1.58
CA GLU A 63 -14.25 -25.22 1.72
C GLU A 63 -14.34 -25.70 3.18
N HIS A 64 -14.01 -24.82 4.13
CA HIS A 64 -13.91 -25.16 5.56
C HIS A 64 -15.02 -24.56 6.42
N GLY A 65 -15.95 -23.80 5.84
CA GLY A 65 -17.06 -23.16 6.56
C GLY A 65 -16.62 -22.09 7.58
N VAL A 66 -15.43 -21.51 7.43
CA VAL A 66 -14.88 -20.50 8.34
C VAL A 66 -15.02 -19.11 7.72
N SER A 67 -15.34 -18.11 8.52
CA SER A 67 -15.45 -16.72 8.05
C SER A 67 -14.09 -16.19 7.58
N PRO A 68 -13.96 -15.56 6.40
CA PRO A 68 -12.66 -15.12 5.91
C PRO A 68 -12.01 -14.04 6.79
N ASP A 69 -12.76 -13.25 7.56
CA ASP A 69 -12.23 -12.25 8.50
C ASP A 69 -11.70 -12.84 9.81
N SER A 70 -12.05 -14.08 10.18
CA SER A 70 -11.52 -14.72 11.40
C SER A 70 -10.15 -15.38 11.21
N ILE A 71 -9.70 -15.57 9.96
CA ILE A 71 -8.40 -16.20 9.65
C ILE A 71 -7.26 -15.19 9.87
N GLN A 72 -6.51 -15.28 10.96
CA GLN A 72 -5.40 -14.36 11.24
C GLN A 72 -4.05 -15.06 11.18
N GLY A 73 -2.98 -14.31 10.84
CA GLY A 73 -1.60 -14.80 10.90
C GLY A 73 -1.17 -15.84 9.84
N ILE A 74 -2.07 -16.31 8.98
CA ILE A 74 -1.83 -17.40 8.02
C ILE A 74 -1.98 -16.88 6.58
N VAL A 75 -1.15 -17.38 5.67
CA VAL A 75 -1.27 -17.15 4.22
C VAL A 75 -1.95 -18.36 3.61
N ILE A 76 -2.92 -18.12 2.72
CA ILE A 76 -3.64 -19.17 2.02
C ILE A 76 -3.24 -19.10 0.56
N MET A 77 -2.60 -20.16 0.07
CA MET A 77 -2.21 -20.31 -1.32
C MET A 77 -3.16 -21.28 -2.03
N THR A 78 -3.12 -21.26 -3.35
CA THR A 78 -3.75 -22.29 -4.18
C THR A 78 -2.65 -23.08 -4.87
N GLU A 79 -2.53 -24.35 -4.54
CA GLU A 79 -1.61 -25.31 -5.16
C GLU A 79 -2.46 -26.47 -5.73
N ASP A 80 -2.24 -26.83 -6.99
CA ASP A 80 -3.00 -27.90 -7.67
C ASP A 80 -4.53 -27.82 -7.49
N LYS A 81 -5.07 -26.59 -7.55
CA LYS A 81 -6.49 -26.26 -7.36
C LYS A 81 -7.05 -26.56 -5.96
N LYS A 82 -6.19 -26.78 -4.97
CA LYS A 82 -6.55 -26.90 -3.56
C LYS A 82 -6.01 -25.72 -2.77
N THR A 83 -6.75 -25.32 -1.74
CA THR A 83 -6.26 -24.27 -0.84
C THR A 83 -5.35 -24.86 0.23
N VAL A 84 -4.16 -24.28 0.39
CA VAL A 84 -3.13 -24.74 1.33
C VAL A 84 -2.80 -23.62 2.30
N LEU A 85 -2.80 -23.93 3.60
CA LEU A 85 -2.36 -23.01 4.64
C LEU A 85 -0.83 -23.00 4.71
N THR A 86 -0.24 -21.81 4.71
CA THR A 86 1.19 -21.64 4.90
C THR A 86 1.51 -20.48 5.84
N THR A 87 2.69 -20.52 6.43
CA THR A 87 3.17 -19.42 7.26
C THR A 87 3.59 -18.25 6.39
N ARG A 88 3.51 -17.04 6.93
CA ARG A 88 4.00 -15.84 6.24
C ARG A 88 5.48 -15.94 5.87
N SER A 89 6.29 -16.56 6.74
CA SER A 89 7.72 -16.78 6.51
C SER A 89 7.97 -17.66 5.28
N TYR A 90 7.29 -18.80 5.21
CA TYR A 90 7.39 -19.72 4.07
C TYR A 90 6.93 -19.06 2.77
N TYR A 91 5.80 -18.37 2.79
CA TYR A 91 5.29 -17.63 1.64
C TYR A 91 6.29 -16.57 1.16
N CYS A 92 6.87 -15.80 2.07
CA CYS A 92 7.87 -14.81 1.71
C CYS A 92 9.11 -15.44 1.07
N LYS A 93 9.64 -16.51 1.66
CA LYS A 93 10.86 -17.17 1.17
C LYS A 93 10.70 -17.82 -0.19
N ASN A 94 9.56 -18.48 -0.45
CA ASN A 94 9.39 -19.33 -1.63
C ASN A 94 8.56 -18.68 -2.74
N VAL A 95 7.77 -17.66 -2.45
CA VAL A 95 6.90 -17.00 -3.44
C VAL A 95 7.28 -15.54 -3.65
N ILE A 96 7.57 -14.77 -2.59
CA ILE A 96 7.87 -13.34 -2.76
C ILE A 96 9.32 -13.10 -3.16
N ILE A 97 10.28 -13.70 -2.45
CA ILE A 97 11.72 -13.46 -2.69
C ILE A 97 12.15 -13.94 -4.09
N PRO A 98 11.78 -15.13 -4.58
CA PRO A 98 12.22 -15.61 -5.89
C PRO A 98 11.68 -14.78 -7.06
N PHE A 99 10.48 -14.20 -6.90
CA PHE A 99 9.85 -13.35 -7.91
C PHE A 99 10.27 -11.87 -7.80
N ARG A 100 11.00 -11.47 -6.75
CA ARG A 100 11.60 -10.15 -6.70
C ARG A 100 12.87 -10.16 -7.56
N HIS A 101 12.85 -9.40 -8.65
CA HIS A 101 14.07 -9.12 -9.38
C HIS A 101 15.06 -8.41 -8.43
N GLY A 102 16.17 -9.07 -8.13
CA GLY A 102 17.30 -8.44 -7.47
C GLY A 102 17.85 -7.33 -8.37
N SER A 103 18.29 -6.21 -7.77
CA SER A 103 19.11 -5.24 -8.50
C SER A 103 20.45 -5.88 -8.82
N SER A 104 21.03 -5.58 -9.98
CA SER A 104 22.36 -6.10 -10.29
C SER A 104 23.40 -5.55 -9.31
N GLN A 105 24.51 -6.27 -9.10
CA GLN A 105 25.62 -5.75 -8.29
C GLN A 105 26.07 -4.36 -8.77
N ARG A 106 26.11 -4.16 -10.10
CA ARG A 106 26.43 -2.87 -10.72
C ARG A 106 25.47 -1.77 -10.30
N ASP A 107 24.16 -2.05 -10.29
CA ASP A 107 23.14 -1.08 -9.86
C ASP A 107 23.28 -0.74 -8.38
N LEU A 108 23.57 -1.74 -7.54
CA LEU A 108 23.76 -1.53 -6.11
C LEU A 108 25.00 -0.67 -5.85
N VAL A 109 26.15 -0.98 -6.47
CA VAL A 109 27.37 -0.17 -6.36
C VAL A 109 27.12 1.26 -6.82
N GLN A 110 26.42 1.46 -7.93
CA GLN A 110 26.12 2.80 -8.44
C GLN A 110 25.23 3.59 -7.46
N ARG A 111 24.24 2.95 -6.84
CA ARG A 111 23.40 3.59 -5.81
C ARG A 111 24.20 4.02 -4.59
N TYR A 112 25.13 3.19 -4.13
CA TYR A 112 25.99 3.57 -3.00
C TYR A 112 26.95 4.70 -3.36
N ARG A 113 27.53 4.70 -4.57
CA ARG A 113 28.35 5.82 -5.06
C ARG A 113 27.56 7.12 -5.12
N GLU A 114 26.33 7.06 -5.60
CA GLU A 114 25.43 8.22 -5.62
C GLU A 114 25.15 8.73 -4.20
N ALA A 115 24.89 7.84 -3.25
CA ALA A 115 24.67 8.20 -1.86
C ALA A 115 25.91 8.85 -1.22
N ILE A 116 27.12 8.38 -1.55
CA ILE A 116 28.38 8.99 -1.11
C ILE A 116 28.50 10.42 -1.67
N ARG A 117 28.31 10.61 -2.98
CA ARG A 117 28.36 11.94 -3.61
C ARG A 117 27.37 12.91 -2.96
N ILE A 118 26.16 12.44 -2.66
CA ILE A 118 25.14 13.27 -1.99
C ILE A 118 25.58 13.63 -0.57
N ALA A 119 26.14 12.68 0.17
CA ALA A 119 26.65 12.93 1.51
C ALA A 119 27.78 13.97 1.49
N GLU A 120 28.72 13.88 0.53
CA GLU A 120 29.79 14.87 0.35
C GLU A 120 29.24 16.27 0.10
N VAL A 121 28.26 16.42 -0.79
CA VAL A 121 27.59 17.71 -1.04
C VAL A 121 26.91 18.26 0.22
N MET A 122 26.24 17.39 0.99
CA MET A 122 25.58 17.81 2.23
C MET A 122 26.58 18.22 3.32
N ILE A 123 27.71 17.52 3.42
CA ILE A 123 28.81 17.89 4.32
C ILE A 123 29.34 19.26 3.92
N GLY A 124 29.69 19.46 2.65
CA GLY A 124 30.15 20.76 2.13
C GLY A 124 29.14 21.89 2.38
N PHE A 125 27.84 21.63 2.25
CA PHE A 125 26.82 22.60 2.63
C PHE A 125 26.88 22.99 4.11
N TYR A 126 27.01 22.03 5.02
CA TYR A 126 27.03 22.32 6.45
C TYR A 126 28.37 22.89 6.95
N GLU A 127 29.47 22.62 6.25
CA GLU A 127 30.80 23.13 6.59
C GLU A 127 31.10 24.50 5.94
N GLU A 128 30.74 24.66 4.66
CA GLU A 128 31.17 25.79 3.83
C GLU A 128 29.99 26.68 3.39
N GLY A 129 28.74 26.25 3.60
CA GLY A 129 27.55 27.02 3.26
C GLY A 129 27.17 26.98 1.77
N ASN A 130 27.69 26.04 0.98
CA ASN A 130 27.39 25.94 -0.46
C ASN A 130 25.94 25.49 -0.70
N MET A 131 25.04 26.47 -0.79
CA MET A 131 23.60 26.25 -0.96
C MET A 131 23.24 25.78 -2.37
N GLU A 132 23.98 26.21 -3.40
CA GLU A 132 23.67 25.90 -4.80
C GLU A 132 23.81 24.39 -5.07
N GLU A 133 24.93 23.80 -4.66
CA GLU A 133 25.13 22.36 -4.82
C GLU A 133 24.11 21.55 -4.02
N MET A 134 23.79 21.95 -2.79
CA MET A 134 22.77 21.29 -1.97
C MET A 134 21.38 21.33 -2.64
N VAL A 135 20.98 22.48 -3.18
CA VAL A 135 19.70 22.61 -3.89
C VAL A 135 19.69 21.71 -5.13
N SER A 136 20.80 21.65 -5.86
CA SER A 136 20.93 20.82 -7.08
C SER A 136 20.65 19.33 -6.83
N VAL A 137 21.03 18.80 -5.64
CA VAL A 137 20.79 17.40 -5.24
C VAL A 137 19.30 17.02 -5.33
N PHE A 138 18.40 17.96 -5.10
CA PHE A 138 16.95 17.71 -5.15
C PHE A 138 16.33 18.13 -6.47
N THR A 139 16.75 19.26 -7.04
CA THR A 139 16.12 19.81 -8.26
C THR A 139 16.41 18.97 -9.50
N ILE A 140 17.51 18.20 -9.53
CA ILE A 140 17.80 17.26 -10.63
C ILE A 140 16.69 16.21 -10.83
N TYR A 141 15.87 15.95 -9.80
CA TYR A 141 14.78 14.98 -9.87
C TYR A 141 13.43 15.58 -10.25
N GLU A 142 13.35 16.88 -10.56
CA GLU A 142 12.09 17.58 -10.85
C GLU A 142 11.22 16.84 -11.87
N SER A 143 11.76 16.56 -13.06
CA SER A 143 11.01 15.86 -14.12
C SER A 143 10.52 14.49 -13.64
N LYS A 144 11.40 13.70 -13.01
CA LYS A 144 11.08 12.35 -12.52
C LYS A 144 10.04 12.35 -11.40
N VAL A 145 10.01 13.40 -10.57
CA VAL A 145 9.02 13.56 -9.50
C VAL A 145 7.68 14.01 -10.07
N LYS A 146 7.66 14.92 -11.05
CA LYS A 146 6.44 15.31 -11.76
C LYS A 146 5.82 14.13 -12.51
N ASP A 147 6.62 13.33 -13.20
CA ASP A 147 6.18 12.09 -13.84
C ASP A 147 5.60 11.09 -12.83
N TYR A 148 6.18 11.03 -11.62
CA TYR A 148 5.65 10.22 -10.54
C TYR A 148 4.28 10.71 -10.04
N MET A 149 4.02 12.03 -10.04
CA MET A 149 2.70 12.58 -9.69
C MET A 149 1.63 12.17 -10.70
N TYR A 150 1.96 12.20 -12.00
CA TYR A 150 1.06 11.78 -13.08
C TYR A 150 0.83 10.26 -13.07
N SER A 151 1.91 9.48 -13.19
CA SER A 151 1.84 8.02 -13.24
C SER A 151 1.30 7.39 -11.95
N GLY A 152 1.47 8.06 -10.81
CA GLY A 152 0.88 7.67 -9.53
C GLY A 152 -0.61 7.98 -9.40
N GLY A 153 -1.22 8.67 -10.37
CA GLY A 153 -2.64 9.02 -10.36
C GLY A 153 -3.03 10.07 -9.32
N PHE A 154 -2.08 10.92 -8.89
CA PHE A 154 -2.36 11.96 -7.88
C PHE A 154 -3.14 13.13 -8.47
N THR A 155 -2.84 13.51 -9.71
CA THR A 155 -3.51 14.59 -10.45
C THR A 155 -3.20 14.47 -11.94
N ASN A 156 -4.11 14.98 -12.78
CA ASN A 156 -3.89 15.17 -14.22
C ASN A 156 -3.69 16.65 -14.59
N SER A 157 -3.82 17.57 -13.63
CA SER A 157 -3.65 19.01 -13.86
C SER A 157 -2.18 19.41 -13.77
N GLN A 158 -1.68 20.04 -14.83
CA GLN A 158 -0.30 20.56 -14.88
C GLN A 158 -0.05 21.67 -13.85
N ASP A 159 -1.03 22.53 -13.60
CA ASP A 159 -0.89 23.63 -12.64
C ASP A 159 -0.77 23.09 -11.21
N VAL A 160 -1.59 22.09 -10.86
CA VAL A 160 -1.49 21.40 -9.56
C VAL A 160 -0.14 20.72 -9.39
N VAL A 161 0.42 20.14 -10.46
CA VAL A 161 1.77 19.53 -10.43
C VAL A 161 2.85 20.57 -10.20
N LYS A 162 2.77 21.73 -10.89
CA LYS A 162 3.73 22.84 -10.70
C LYS A 162 3.67 23.38 -9.27
N GLU A 163 2.46 23.65 -8.76
CA GLU A 163 2.24 24.11 -7.39
C GLU A 163 2.77 23.10 -6.36
N ALA A 164 2.44 21.81 -6.53
CA ALA A 164 2.90 20.74 -5.65
C ALA A 164 4.41 20.65 -5.62
N TRP A 165 5.08 20.69 -6.78
CA TRP A 165 6.52 20.68 -6.86
C TRP A 165 7.16 21.85 -6.11
N GLN A 166 6.68 23.08 -6.36
CA GLN A 166 7.20 24.29 -5.72
C GLN A 166 7.03 24.25 -4.19
N SER A 167 5.87 23.81 -3.71
CA SER A 167 5.61 23.66 -2.28
C SER A 167 6.52 22.60 -1.63
N ILE A 168 6.68 21.45 -2.29
CA ILE A 168 7.51 20.35 -1.79
C ILE A 168 8.97 20.78 -1.76
N ILE A 169 9.53 21.29 -2.86
CA ILE A 169 10.96 21.59 -2.95
C ILE A 169 11.34 22.71 -1.97
N THR A 170 10.50 23.75 -1.83
CA THR A 170 10.71 24.82 -0.86
C THR A 170 10.75 24.29 0.57
N ARG A 171 9.81 23.39 0.92
CA ARG A 171 9.77 22.76 2.25
C ARG A 171 10.99 21.89 2.51
N VAL A 172 11.44 21.13 1.51
CA VAL A 172 12.63 20.27 1.60
C VAL A 172 13.88 21.12 1.84
N ILE A 173 14.14 22.11 0.98
CA ILE A 173 15.30 23.00 1.08
C ILE A 173 15.29 23.71 2.45
N SER A 174 14.15 24.29 2.85
CA SER A 174 14.04 24.97 4.15
C SER A 174 14.33 24.01 5.31
N SER A 175 13.83 22.78 5.26
CA SER A 175 14.07 21.79 6.32
C SER A 175 15.55 21.40 6.44
N ILE A 176 16.30 21.37 5.34
CA ILE A 176 17.75 21.08 5.35
C ILE A 176 18.51 22.26 5.92
N SER A 177 18.21 23.48 5.46
CA SER A 177 18.79 24.71 6.00
C SER A 177 18.55 24.88 7.50
N GLU A 178 17.36 24.48 7.97
CA GLU A 178 16.98 24.50 9.39
C GLU A 178 17.50 23.29 10.18
N LYS A 179 18.29 22.39 9.58
CA LYS A 179 18.84 21.17 10.20
C LYS A 179 17.77 20.20 10.70
N LYS A 180 16.58 20.23 10.11
CA LYS A 180 15.42 19.38 10.43
C LYS A 180 15.30 18.16 9.51
N LEU A 181 16.12 18.07 8.47
CA LEU A 181 16.09 16.98 7.49
C LEU A 181 17.50 16.45 7.22
N PHE A 182 17.65 15.13 7.30
CA PHE A 182 18.79 14.37 6.82
C PHE A 182 18.31 13.32 5.82
N THR A 183 18.91 13.27 4.62
CA THR A 183 18.64 12.22 3.64
C THR A 183 19.82 12.03 2.69
N ILE A 184 20.12 10.77 2.36
CA ILE A 184 21.08 10.35 1.33
C ILE A 184 20.38 9.70 0.13
N ASP A 185 19.04 9.68 0.14
CA ASP A 185 18.19 9.19 -0.95
C ASP A 185 17.12 10.25 -1.28
N PRO A 186 17.54 11.35 -1.93
CA PRO A 186 16.70 12.51 -2.21
C PRO A 186 15.48 12.13 -3.06
N TYR A 187 15.64 11.25 -4.05
CA TYR A 187 14.53 10.86 -4.92
C TYR A 187 13.43 10.13 -4.15
N ASN A 188 13.75 9.12 -3.34
CA ASN A 188 12.72 8.41 -2.58
C ASN A 188 12.10 9.28 -1.49
N TYR A 189 12.88 10.18 -0.89
CA TYR A 189 12.35 11.17 0.05
C TYR A 189 11.34 12.12 -0.62
N LEU A 190 11.66 12.66 -1.80
CA LEU A 190 10.74 13.49 -2.58
C LEU A 190 9.45 12.75 -2.93
N ARG A 191 9.51 11.46 -3.30
CA ARG A 191 8.31 10.64 -3.54
C ARG A 191 7.44 10.48 -2.29
N TRP A 192 8.06 10.38 -1.12
CA TRP A 192 7.34 10.38 0.15
C TRP A 192 6.67 11.73 0.40
N CYS A 193 7.36 12.84 0.15
CA CYS A 193 6.78 14.19 0.23
C CYS A 193 5.57 14.36 -0.70
N VAL A 194 5.63 13.85 -1.94
CA VAL A 194 4.49 13.84 -2.87
C VAL A 194 3.28 13.16 -2.25
N ARG A 195 3.46 11.94 -1.71
CA ARG A 195 2.36 11.20 -1.09
C ARG A 195 1.74 11.97 0.06
N ASN A 196 2.56 12.57 0.92
CA ASN A 196 2.08 13.34 2.06
C ASN A 196 1.33 14.59 1.62
N TYR A 197 1.89 15.35 0.69
CA TYR A 197 1.26 16.57 0.16
C TYR A 197 -0.16 16.31 -0.35
N PHE A 198 -0.33 15.27 -1.19
CA PHE A 198 -1.65 14.94 -1.72
C PHE A 198 -2.59 14.31 -0.67
N ASN A 199 -2.05 13.58 0.32
CA ASN A 199 -2.85 13.06 1.43
C ASN A 199 -3.34 14.17 2.37
N GLU A 200 -2.51 15.17 2.66
CA GLU A 200 -2.87 16.36 3.45
C GLU A 200 -3.99 17.13 2.75
N ARG A 201 -3.84 17.45 1.46
CA ARG A 201 -4.91 18.09 0.67
C ARG A 201 -6.21 17.28 0.59
N LYS A 202 -6.11 15.94 0.62
CA LYS A 202 -7.30 15.07 0.67
C LYS A 202 -7.98 15.14 2.03
N ARG A 203 -7.20 15.18 3.12
CA ARG A 203 -7.72 15.33 4.49
C ARG A 203 -8.38 16.68 4.69
N GLU A 204 -7.75 17.78 4.26
CA GLU A 204 -8.32 19.13 4.31
C GLU A 204 -9.67 19.19 3.59
N ARG A 205 -9.75 18.61 2.39
CA ARG A 205 -11.02 18.46 1.66
C ARG A 205 -12.06 17.64 2.43
N MET A 206 -11.66 16.55 3.10
CA MET A 206 -12.58 15.75 3.92
C MET A 206 -13.03 16.47 5.20
N VAL A 207 -12.18 17.28 5.83
CA VAL A 207 -12.54 18.11 6.99
C VAL A 207 -13.58 19.16 6.59
N LEU A 208 -13.41 19.79 5.42
CA LEU A 208 -14.39 20.73 4.85
C LEU A 208 -15.74 20.07 4.51
N VAL A 209 -15.74 18.77 4.22
CA VAL A 209 -16.95 17.99 3.87
C VAL A 209 -17.56 17.26 5.09
N GLY A 210 -16.91 17.32 6.27
CA GLY A 210 -17.34 16.68 7.50
C GLY A 210 -16.92 15.20 7.60
N THR A 211 -16.16 14.86 8.65
CA THR A 211 -15.74 13.46 8.93
C THR A 211 -16.77 12.76 9.83
N PRO A 212 -17.15 11.48 9.57
CA PRO A 212 -18.05 10.75 10.47
C PRO A 212 -17.37 10.45 11.82
N GLU A 213 -18.05 10.79 12.91
CA GLU A 213 -17.57 10.58 14.29
C GLU A 213 -17.24 9.11 14.60
N ARG A 214 -16.09 8.88 15.22
CA ARG A 214 -15.80 7.64 15.98
C ARG A 214 -16.78 7.56 17.15
N ARG A 215 -17.47 6.42 17.36
CA ARG A 215 -18.31 6.23 18.55
C ARG A 215 -17.89 5.07 19.44
N LYS A 216 -17.99 5.40 20.73
CA LYS A 216 -17.84 4.65 21.98
C LYS A 216 -18.36 3.20 21.89
N GLY A 217 -17.64 2.30 22.57
CA GLY A 217 -18.04 0.89 22.73
C GLY A 217 -17.00 -0.15 22.34
N GLN A 218 -15.70 0.17 22.37
CA GLN A 218 -14.66 -0.86 22.28
C GLN A 218 -14.37 -1.36 23.69
N MET A 219 -14.69 -2.63 23.97
CA MET A 219 -14.22 -3.28 25.18
C MET A 219 -12.76 -3.70 25.02
N THR A 220 -11.97 -3.54 26.07
CA THR A 220 -10.54 -3.87 26.13
C THR A 220 -10.33 -5.35 26.44
N TYR A 221 -9.08 -5.79 26.25
CA TYR A 221 -8.65 -7.18 26.46
C TYR A 221 -9.00 -7.72 27.85
N ASP A 222 -8.89 -6.90 28.89
CA ASP A 222 -9.16 -7.30 30.28
C ASP A 222 -10.65 -7.56 30.54
N GLU A 223 -11.54 -6.77 29.90
CA GLU A 223 -12.99 -6.93 30.00
C GLU A 223 -13.51 -8.19 29.29
N ILE A 224 -12.71 -8.76 28.38
CA ILE A 224 -13.00 -10.03 27.71
C ILE A 224 -12.58 -11.21 28.58
N MET A 225 -11.56 -11.05 29.43
CA MET A 225 -11.03 -12.12 30.29
C MET A 225 -11.85 -12.33 31.57
N GLU A 226 -12.54 -11.31 32.08
CA GLU A 226 -13.48 -11.45 33.21
C GLU A 226 -14.83 -12.08 32.81
N ALA A 227 -15.15 -12.10 31.51
CA ALA A 227 -16.41 -12.62 30.99
C ALA A 227 -16.34 -14.09 30.51
N LEU A 228 -15.17 -14.73 30.60
CA LEU A 228 -14.90 -16.14 30.32
C LEU A 228 -14.80 -16.94 31.62
#